data_AF-A0A3D5M277-F1
#
_entry.id   AF-A0A3D5M277-F1
#
_cell.length_a   1.000
_cell.length_b   1.000
_cell.length_c   1.000
_cell.angle_alpha   90.00
_cell.angle_beta   90.00
_cell.angle_gamma   90.00
#
_symmetry.space_group_name_H-M   'P 1'
#
loop_
_entity.id
_entity.type
_entity.pdbx_description
1 polymer ?
#
loop_
_entity_poly.entity_id
_entity_poly.type
_entity_poly.pdbx_seq_one_letter_code
_entity_poly.pdbx_strand_id
1 'polypeptide(L)'
;MNASLLPKVLLVCMLALPDVAHSQTSGDPFIVRASSSEHFSGNTEQGQTFIFLDHSEPVEGFSFGLIYGDESVDPLGIEPGFDLIAATGADGPDFFIVDLIPVGVPSNANGVTLTCLNSLTVPLDEIPAGVGSEIAIIDYEIAALPGEIPIDFSGELGNPVILLIASVGGQDRFLEPVSGFLTVLDAPPPPSGPLFVRGDVNGDGVLDLSDPIRIGVFVARGVNQLPCLAAGDIDDNGLVQLNDVVQLLSYLFSFGPEPVMPFPDCSQDPTQDLECLDSECTASP
;
A
#
# COMPACT_ATOMS: atom_id res chain seq x y z
N MET A 1 -11.46 -22.02 44.76
CA MET A 1 -10.09 -21.51 45.00
C MET A 1 -9.21 -22.05 43.87
N ASN A 2 -9.02 -21.19 42.88
CA ASN A 2 -8.10 -21.16 41.73
C ASN A 2 -7.53 -22.48 41.17
N ALA A 3 -8.17 -22.94 40.08
CA ALA A 3 -7.52 -23.67 39.00
C ALA A 3 -7.17 -22.66 37.89
N SER A 4 -5.94 -22.16 37.84
CA SER A 4 -5.46 -21.25 36.78
C SER A 4 -3.94 -21.09 36.88
N LEU A 5 -3.16 -22.07 36.42
CA LEU A 5 -1.71 -21.90 36.21
C LEU A 5 -1.06 -22.96 35.30
N LEU A 6 -1.82 -23.82 34.60
CA LEU A 6 -1.26 -24.96 33.87
C LEU A 6 -1.61 -25.07 32.36
N PRO A 7 -1.58 -23.97 31.59
CA PRO A 7 -1.10 -24.11 30.21
C PRO A 7 -0.04 -23.07 29.77
N LYS A 8 0.42 -22.17 30.64
CA LYS A 8 1.34 -21.08 30.25
C LYS A 8 2.84 -21.39 30.33
N VAL A 9 3.24 -22.63 30.65
CA VAL A 9 4.65 -22.98 30.95
C VAL A 9 5.21 -24.07 30.04
N LEU A 10 4.40 -24.71 29.19
CA LEU A 10 4.87 -25.84 28.40
C LEU A 10 5.53 -25.46 27.07
N LEU A 11 5.38 -24.21 26.59
CA LEU A 11 5.97 -23.77 25.31
C LEU A 11 7.36 -23.10 25.46
N VAL A 12 7.86 -22.87 26.67
CA VAL A 12 9.08 -22.05 26.90
C VAL A 12 10.30 -22.87 27.38
N CYS A 13 10.19 -24.19 27.53
CA CYS A 13 11.24 -25.01 28.17
C CYS A 13 12.02 -26.00 27.27
N MET A 14 12.10 -25.80 25.95
CA MET A 14 13.02 -26.58 25.09
C MET A 14 14.17 -25.80 24.45
N LEU A 15 14.37 -24.51 24.73
CA LEU A 15 15.46 -23.71 24.16
C LEU A 15 16.43 -23.17 25.22
N ALA A 16 17.08 -24.08 25.94
CA ALA A 16 18.28 -23.74 26.72
C ALA A 16 19.32 -24.87 26.60
N LEU A 17 20.01 -24.91 25.46
CA LEU A 17 21.30 -25.59 25.34
C LEU A 17 22.31 -24.62 24.72
N PRO A 18 23.60 -24.70 25.13
CA PRO A 18 24.60 -23.71 24.78
C PRO A 18 25.02 -23.87 23.31
N ASP A 19 25.18 -22.74 22.64
CA ASP A 19 26.08 -22.49 21.49
C ASP A 19 26.47 -23.75 20.70
N VAL A 20 25.60 -24.19 19.80
CA VAL A 20 25.95 -25.19 18.80
C VAL A 20 25.92 -24.48 17.45
N ALA A 21 27.11 -24.29 16.88
CA ALA A 21 27.27 -24.04 15.45
C ALA A 21 26.65 -25.22 14.69
N HIS A 22 25.45 -25.03 14.15
CA HIS A 22 24.74 -26.06 13.40
C HIS A 22 24.94 -25.87 11.90
N SER A 23 25.64 -26.83 11.31
CA SER A 23 25.74 -27.04 9.87
C SER A 23 24.34 -27.12 9.26
N GLN A 24 23.98 -26.16 8.39
CA GLN A 24 22.81 -26.30 7.52
C GLN A 24 22.99 -27.57 6.67
N THR A 25 22.03 -28.49 6.75
CA THR A 25 21.92 -29.63 5.84
C THR A 25 21.42 -29.13 4.49
N SER A 26 22.09 -29.53 3.41
CA SER A 26 21.77 -29.30 1.99
C SER A 26 20.28 -29.48 1.61
N GLY A 27 19.44 -28.48 1.85
CA GLY A 27 18.07 -28.34 1.34
C GLY A 27 17.87 -26.93 0.78
N ASP A 28 16.82 -26.73 -0.03
CA ASP A 28 16.49 -25.40 -0.57
C ASP A 28 16.18 -24.44 0.59
N PRO A 29 16.69 -23.19 0.56
CA PRO A 29 16.51 -22.25 1.65
C PRO A 29 15.04 -21.86 1.82
N PHE A 30 14.62 -21.69 3.08
CA PHE A 30 13.32 -21.08 3.39
C PHE A 30 13.51 -19.57 3.39
N ILE A 31 12.91 -18.87 2.43
CA ILE A 31 13.14 -17.44 2.23
C ILE A 31 11.91 -16.67 2.68
N VAL A 32 12.11 -15.66 3.53
CA VAL A 32 11.05 -14.71 3.90
C VAL A 32 11.32 -13.37 3.24
N ARG A 33 10.29 -12.77 2.64
CA ARG A 33 10.45 -11.59 1.78
C ARG A 33 9.39 -10.54 2.11
N ALA A 34 9.81 -9.28 2.21
CA ALA A 34 8.89 -8.15 2.28
C ALA A 34 8.70 -7.55 0.88
N SER A 35 7.49 -7.09 0.57
CA SER A 35 7.21 -6.34 -0.66
C SER A 35 7.87 -4.95 -0.63
N SER A 36 7.99 -4.35 -1.81
CA SER A 36 8.33 -2.93 -1.97
C SER A 36 7.13 -2.15 -2.51
N SER A 37 7.04 -0.87 -2.18
CA SER A 37 5.99 0.03 -2.64
C SER A 37 6.52 1.46 -2.83
N GLU A 38 5.77 2.27 -3.57
CA GLU A 38 6.07 3.68 -3.82
C GLU A 38 5.02 4.58 -3.15
N HIS A 39 5.48 5.72 -2.66
CA HIS A 39 4.68 6.73 -1.95
C HIS A 39 5.06 8.14 -2.41
N PHE A 40 4.16 9.10 -2.23
CA PHE A 40 4.49 10.51 -2.44
C PHE A 40 4.66 11.23 -1.09
N SER A 41 5.69 12.06 -1.00
CA SER A 41 5.89 12.93 0.15
C SER A 41 4.84 14.04 0.22
N GLY A 42 4.79 14.75 1.35
CA GLY A 42 3.98 15.97 1.52
C GLY A 42 2.60 15.74 2.13
N ASN A 43 2.10 14.51 2.12
CA ASN A 43 0.89 14.10 2.84
C ASN A 43 1.15 12.82 3.66
N THR A 44 0.23 12.52 4.56
CA THR A 44 0.19 11.23 5.22
C THR A 44 -0.58 10.23 4.34
N GLU A 45 0.05 9.11 4.01
CA GLU A 45 -0.53 8.04 3.19
C GLU A 45 -0.68 6.75 4.00
N GLN A 46 -1.57 5.86 3.55
CA GLN A 46 -1.66 4.48 4.06
C GLN A 46 -1.14 3.51 3.01
N GLY A 47 -0.49 2.45 3.45
CA GLY A 47 0.06 1.41 2.58
C GLY A 47 0.03 0.04 3.24
N GLN A 48 0.42 -0.96 2.45
CA GLN A 48 0.47 -2.36 2.87
C GLN A 48 1.80 -2.98 2.49
N THR A 49 2.44 -3.65 3.44
CA THR A 49 3.60 -4.52 3.20
C THR A 49 3.15 -5.97 3.21
N PHE A 50 3.31 -6.65 2.08
CA PHE A 50 3.02 -8.08 1.93
C PHE A 50 4.25 -8.88 2.31
N ILE A 51 4.05 -9.91 3.13
CA ILE A 51 5.10 -10.85 3.54
C ILE A 51 4.90 -12.17 2.83
N PHE A 52 5.92 -12.60 2.11
CA PHE A 52 5.94 -13.83 1.34
C PHE A 52 6.92 -14.84 1.91
N LEU A 53 6.58 -16.11 1.77
CA LEU A 53 7.42 -17.25 2.13
C LEU A 53 7.68 -18.12 0.89
N ASP A 54 8.94 -18.39 0.61
CA ASP A 54 9.36 -19.41 -0.35
C ASP A 54 9.86 -20.62 0.44
N HIS A 55 9.26 -21.79 0.22
CA HIS A 55 9.53 -22.98 1.02
C HIS A 55 9.29 -24.27 0.24
N SER A 56 10.16 -25.25 0.47
CA SER A 56 10.16 -26.54 -0.25
C SER A 56 9.32 -27.62 0.41
N GLU A 57 8.86 -27.40 1.64
CA GLU A 57 8.03 -28.32 2.43
C GLU A 57 6.85 -27.57 3.08
N PRO A 58 5.75 -28.26 3.41
CA PRO A 58 4.60 -27.63 4.07
C PRO A 58 4.98 -27.01 5.43
N VAL A 59 4.39 -25.84 5.73
CA VAL A 59 4.70 -25.04 6.93
C VAL A 59 3.51 -25.01 7.89
N GLU A 60 3.74 -25.38 9.14
CA GLU A 60 2.73 -25.50 10.21
C GLU A 60 2.59 -24.21 11.04
N GLY A 61 3.57 -23.31 10.93
CA GLY A 61 3.63 -22.05 11.67
C GLY A 61 4.92 -21.31 11.37
N PHE A 62 4.99 -20.04 11.76
CA PHE A 62 6.14 -19.18 11.48
C PHE A 62 6.21 -18.02 12.47
N SER A 63 7.39 -17.43 12.59
CA SER A 63 7.57 -16.18 13.31
C SER A 63 8.61 -15.28 12.66
N PHE A 64 8.40 -13.98 12.77
CA PHE A 64 9.38 -12.99 12.34
C PHE A 64 9.24 -11.67 13.11
N GLY A 65 10.34 -10.93 13.19
CA GLY A 65 10.34 -9.50 13.45
C GLY A 65 10.66 -8.73 12.17
N LEU A 66 10.12 -7.52 12.04
CA LEU A 66 10.34 -6.62 10.90
C LEU A 66 10.58 -5.20 11.41
N ILE A 67 11.53 -4.48 10.79
CA ILE A 67 11.89 -3.11 11.10
C ILE A 67 11.65 -2.26 9.85
N TYR A 68 10.90 -1.17 10.01
CA TYR A 68 10.88 -0.07 9.05
C TYR A 68 11.98 0.91 9.45
N GLY A 69 12.96 1.11 8.57
CA GLY A 69 14.20 1.85 8.87
C GLY A 69 14.06 3.34 9.16
N ASP A 70 12.84 3.85 9.30
CA ASP A 70 12.52 5.25 9.59
C ASP A 70 11.31 5.32 10.53
N GLU A 71 11.33 6.24 11.50
CA GLU A 71 10.24 6.46 12.47
C GLU A 71 8.97 7.07 11.88
N SER A 72 9.04 7.59 10.64
CA SER A 72 7.90 8.15 9.91
C SER A 72 6.96 7.11 9.29
N VAL A 73 7.27 5.82 9.43
CA VAL A 73 6.41 4.70 9.01
C VAL A 73 5.84 4.04 10.27
N ASP A 74 4.55 4.18 10.53
CA ASP A 74 3.87 3.63 11.70
C ASP A 74 3.04 2.39 11.35
N PRO A 75 3.44 1.18 11.79
CA PRO A 75 2.65 -0.03 11.58
C PRO A 75 1.35 0.00 12.38
N LEU A 76 0.22 -0.13 11.69
CA LEU A 76 -1.11 -0.01 12.27
C LEU A 76 -1.74 -1.37 12.64
N GLY A 77 -1.34 -2.43 11.94
CA GLY A 77 -1.93 -3.75 12.10
C GLY A 77 -1.22 -4.79 11.25
N ILE A 78 -1.45 -6.06 11.60
CA ILE A 78 -1.04 -7.19 10.76
C ILE A 78 -2.24 -8.11 10.62
N GLU A 79 -2.53 -8.49 9.39
CA GLU A 79 -3.59 -9.42 9.04
C GLU A 79 -2.99 -10.71 8.43
N PRO A 80 -3.67 -11.86 8.58
CA PRO A 80 -3.28 -13.09 7.90
C PRO A 80 -3.28 -12.92 6.38
N GLY A 81 -2.21 -13.40 5.72
CA GLY A 81 -2.12 -13.39 4.26
C GLY A 81 -3.06 -14.40 3.60
N PHE A 82 -3.25 -14.25 2.29
CA PHE A 82 -4.16 -15.07 1.49
C PHE A 82 -3.87 -16.57 1.60
N ASP A 83 -2.61 -16.99 1.48
CA ASP A 83 -2.25 -18.42 1.50
C ASP A 83 -2.32 -19.00 2.92
N LEU A 84 -2.10 -18.18 3.95
CA LEU A 84 -2.36 -18.58 5.33
C LEU A 84 -3.85 -18.82 5.56
N ILE A 85 -4.72 -17.89 5.16
CA ILE A 85 -6.18 -18.06 5.25
C ILE A 85 -6.65 -19.26 4.42
N ALA A 86 -6.05 -19.51 3.27
CA ALA A 86 -6.36 -20.69 2.46
C ALA A 86 -6.02 -22.00 3.19
N ALA A 87 -4.94 -22.01 3.98
CA ALA A 87 -4.52 -23.17 4.77
C ALA A 87 -5.37 -23.37 6.04
N THR A 88 -5.74 -22.29 6.74
CA THR A 88 -6.41 -22.36 8.06
C THR A 88 -7.93 -22.18 8.00
N GLY A 89 -8.45 -21.80 6.83
CA GLY A 89 -9.87 -21.48 6.64
C GLY A 89 -10.27 -20.09 7.13
N ALA A 90 -11.57 -19.80 7.04
CA ALA A 90 -12.13 -18.47 7.26
C ALA A 90 -12.00 -17.93 8.70
N ASP A 91 -11.83 -18.82 9.67
CA ASP A 91 -11.60 -18.45 11.08
C ASP A 91 -10.14 -18.03 11.33
N GLY A 92 -9.23 -18.28 10.37
CA GLY A 92 -7.80 -17.97 10.47
C GLY A 92 -7.01 -18.99 11.32
N PRO A 93 -5.72 -18.72 11.56
CA PRO A 93 -4.86 -19.58 12.38
C PRO A 93 -5.27 -19.61 13.85
N ASP A 94 -5.03 -20.74 14.52
CA ASP A 94 -5.32 -20.90 15.96
C ASP A 94 -4.52 -19.91 16.84
N PHE A 95 -3.32 -19.50 16.40
CA PHE A 95 -2.57 -18.41 17.02
C PHE A 95 -2.04 -17.43 15.97
N PHE A 96 -2.33 -16.14 16.19
CA PHE A 96 -1.79 -15.02 15.43
C PHE A 96 -1.47 -13.88 16.41
N ILE A 97 -0.24 -13.86 16.91
CA ILE A 97 0.18 -12.93 17.97
C ILE A 97 1.01 -11.81 17.35
N VAL A 98 0.47 -10.60 17.42
CA VAL A 98 1.06 -9.38 16.88
C VAL A 98 1.52 -8.48 18.04
N ASP A 99 2.71 -7.91 17.90
CA ASP A 99 3.18 -6.77 18.70
C ASP A 99 3.68 -5.68 17.75
N LEU A 100 3.00 -4.53 17.78
CA LEU A 100 3.30 -3.37 16.92
C LEU A 100 4.34 -2.43 17.54
N ILE A 101 4.75 -2.66 18.80
CA ILE A 101 5.77 -1.87 19.49
C ILE A 101 6.72 -2.81 20.25
N PRO A 102 7.40 -3.74 19.54
CA PRO A 102 8.25 -4.71 20.18
C PRO A 102 9.48 -4.04 20.79
N VAL A 103 9.96 -4.62 21.89
CA VAL A 103 11.25 -4.21 22.47
C VAL A 103 12.38 -4.54 21.49
N GLY A 104 13.40 -3.68 21.41
CA GLY A 104 14.60 -3.92 20.59
C GLY A 104 14.62 -3.19 19.25
N VAL A 105 13.55 -2.46 18.91
CA VAL A 105 13.53 -1.58 17.72
C VAL A 105 14.52 -0.41 17.91
N PRO A 106 15.36 -0.07 16.91
CA PRO A 106 16.21 1.11 16.94
C PRO A 106 15.42 2.40 17.18
N SER A 107 16.03 3.39 17.83
CA SER A 107 15.33 4.62 18.24
C SER A 107 14.86 5.52 17.09
N ASN A 108 15.32 5.27 15.86
CA ASN A 108 15.01 6.03 14.64
C ASN A 108 14.17 5.20 13.65
N ALA A 109 13.48 4.19 14.15
CA ALA A 109 12.77 3.19 13.38
C ALA A 109 11.51 2.76 14.14
N ASN A 110 10.55 2.21 13.41
CA ASN A 110 9.46 1.43 13.99
C ASN A 110 9.60 -0.03 13.58
N GLY A 111 8.87 -0.93 14.24
CA GLY A 111 8.97 -2.35 13.93
C GLY A 111 7.82 -3.13 14.50
N VAL A 112 7.69 -4.36 14.06
CA VAL A 112 6.64 -5.28 14.47
C VAL A 112 7.19 -6.67 14.71
N THR A 113 6.48 -7.47 15.48
CA THR A 113 6.70 -8.93 15.51
C THR A 113 5.39 -9.67 15.28
N LEU A 114 5.51 -10.82 14.60
CA LEU A 114 4.42 -11.76 14.41
C LEU A 114 4.89 -13.17 14.81
N THR A 115 4.06 -13.88 15.56
CA THR A 115 4.17 -15.32 15.78
C THR A 115 2.85 -15.99 15.41
N CYS A 116 2.91 -16.96 14.51
CA CYS A 116 1.76 -17.65 13.97
C CYS A 116 1.91 -19.17 14.15
N LEU A 117 0.82 -19.82 14.60
CA LEU A 117 0.66 -21.27 14.53
C LEU A 117 -0.67 -21.56 13.85
N ASN A 118 -0.62 -22.30 12.75
CA ASN A 118 -1.78 -22.49 11.87
C ASN A 118 -2.92 -23.20 12.60
N SER A 119 -2.61 -24.27 13.33
CA SER A 119 -3.60 -25.05 14.08
C SER A 119 -2.97 -25.81 15.24
N LEU A 120 -3.80 -26.24 16.18
CA LEU A 120 -3.49 -27.15 17.29
C LEU A 120 -4.16 -28.51 17.14
N THR A 121 -5.08 -28.64 16.18
CA THR A 121 -5.86 -29.86 15.95
C THR A 121 -5.12 -30.74 14.96
N VAL A 122 -5.00 -32.05 15.24
CA VAL A 122 -4.31 -33.00 14.37
C VAL A 122 -5.32 -33.66 13.40
N PRO A 123 -5.01 -33.78 12.08
CA PRO A 123 -3.79 -33.33 11.42
C PRO A 123 -3.67 -31.80 11.40
N LEU A 124 -2.45 -31.29 11.56
CA LEU A 124 -2.20 -29.85 11.56
C LEU A 124 -2.50 -29.27 10.16
N ASP A 125 -3.08 -28.08 10.14
CA ASP A 125 -3.19 -27.25 8.95
C ASP A 125 -1.80 -26.73 8.54
N GLU A 126 -1.48 -26.89 7.25
CA GLU A 126 -0.17 -26.59 6.69
C GLU A 126 -0.33 -25.68 5.47
N ILE A 127 0.51 -24.67 5.35
CA ILE A 127 0.67 -23.90 4.12
C ILE A 127 1.42 -24.82 3.14
N PRO A 128 0.86 -25.14 1.95
CA PRO A 128 1.52 -26.03 0.99
C PRO A 128 2.85 -25.47 0.49
N ALA A 129 3.83 -26.34 0.26
CA ALA A 129 5.12 -25.96 -0.35
C ALA A 129 4.93 -25.14 -1.63
N GLY A 130 5.67 -24.05 -1.76
CA GLY A 130 5.46 -23.07 -2.81
C GLY A 130 6.49 -21.95 -2.81
N VAL A 131 6.37 -21.10 -3.82
CA VAL A 131 7.12 -19.85 -3.96
C VAL A 131 6.10 -18.73 -3.95
N GLY A 132 6.35 -17.70 -3.15
CA GLY A 132 5.49 -16.53 -3.04
C GLY A 132 4.23 -16.76 -2.22
N SER A 133 4.25 -17.68 -1.25
CA SER A 133 3.10 -17.90 -0.35
C SER A 133 2.90 -16.64 0.51
N GLU A 134 1.76 -15.96 0.37
CA GLU A 134 1.43 -14.75 1.15
C GLU A 134 0.99 -15.14 2.56
N ILE A 135 1.83 -14.80 3.55
CA ILE A 135 1.63 -15.24 4.95
C ILE A 135 1.13 -14.13 5.87
N ALA A 136 1.38 -12.86 5.55
CA ALA A 136 0.91 -11.73 6.33
C ALA A 136 0.83 -10.45 5.49
N ILE A 137 -0.07 -9.56 5.88
CA ILE A 137 -0.21 -8.20 5.34
C ILE A 137 -0.06 -7.24 6.49
N ILE A 138 0.87 -6.29 6.41
CA ILE A 138 1.11 -5.27 7.44
C ILE A 138 0.58 -3.94 6.93
N ASP A 139 -0.47 -3.42 7.55
CA ASP A 139 -0.97 -2.08 7.27
C ASP A 139 -0.07 -1.05 7.98
N TYR A 140 0.25 0.04 7.31
CA TYR A 140 1.01 1.14 7.89
C TYR A 140 0.51 2.51 7.43
N GLU A 141 0.83 3.52 8.23
CA GLU A 141 0.75 4.94 7.88
C GLU A 141 2.17 5.47 7.61
N ILE A 142 2.34 6.30 6.59
CA ILE A 142 3.64 6.88 6.23
C ILE A 142 3.54 8.38 6.00
N ALA A 143 4.47 9.13 6.59
CA ALA A 143 4.63 10.57 6.41
C ALA A 143 6.10 10.96 6.29
N ALA A 144 6.80 10.35 5.32
CA ALA A 144 8.24 10.47 5.16
C ALA A 144 8.66 11.56 4.16
N LEU A 145 9.92 11.98 4.27
CA LEU A 145 10.59 12.78 3.24
C LEU A 145 11.01 11.90 2.06
N PRO A 146 11.27 12.48 0.87
CA PRO A 146 11.75 11.73 -0.28
C PRO A 146 13.03 10.95 0.01
N GLY A 147 13.06 9.68 -0.42
CA GLY A 147 14.15 8.76 -0.14
C GLY A 147 13.72 7.30 -0.20
N GLU A 148 14.64 6.41 0.17
CA GLU A 148 14.37 4.98 0.32
C GLU A 148 14.40 4.61 1.80
N ILE A 149 13.37 3.91 2.27
CA ILE A 149 13.28 3.38 3.63
C ILE A 149 13.35 1.86 3.55
N PRO A 150 14.38 1.21 4.11
CA PRO A 150 14.50 -0.24 4.09
C PRO A 150 13.45 -0.89 5.01
N ILE A 151 12.97 -2.04 4.59
CA ILE A 151 12.12 -2.93 5.37
C ILE A 151 12.91 -4.21 5.64
N ASP A 152 13.49 -4.30 6.84
CA ASP A 152 14.44 -5.35 7.19
C ASP A 152 13.86 -6.33 8.22
N PHE A 153 14.04 -7.62 7.99
CA PHE A 153 13.70 -8.63 8.99
C PHE A 153 14.73 -8.62 10.13
N SER A 154 14.25 -8.83 11.35
CA SER A 154 15.09 -8.91 12.54
C SER A 154 14.70 -10.10 13.42
N GLY A 155 15.70 -10.89 13.78
CA GLY A 155 15.58 -11.98 14.76
C GLY A 155 15.95 -11.56 16.18
N GLU A 156 15.94 -10.25 16.47
CA GLU A 156 16.36 -9.68 17.76
C GLU A 156 15.23 -8.90 18.48
N LEU A 157 14.05 -8.77 17.85
CA LEU A 157 12.92 -8.03 18.40
C LEU A 157 12.09 -8.87 19.38
N GLY A 158 11.45 -8.20 20.33
CA GLY A 158 10.51 -8.80 21.28
C GLY A 158 11.13 -9.18 22.62
N ASN A 159 10.28 -9.50 23.60
CA ASN A 159 10.68 -10.03 24.90
C ASN A 159 9.69 -11.11 25.37
N PRO A 160 10.01 -12.42 25.20
CA PRO A 160 11.27 -12.96 24.68
C PRO A 160 11.50 -12.62 23.20
N VAL A 161 12.76 -12.71 22.76
CA VAL A 161 13.15 -12.45 21.37
C VAL A 161 12.42 -13.40 20.41
N ILE A 162 11.86 -12.84 19.35
CA ILE A 162 11.20 -13.54 18.25
C ILE A 162 12.23 -13.83 17.17
N LEU A 163 12.45 -15.11 16.91
CA LEU A 163 13.37 -15.57 15.87
C LEU A 163 12.69 -15.57 14.49
N LEU A 164 13.51 -15.51 13.45
CA LEU A 164 13.07 -15.70 12.06
C LEU A 164 13.01 -17.21 11.75
N ILE A 165 11.88 -17.85 12.01
CA ILE A 165 11.72 -19.30 11.84
C ILE A 165 10.38 -19.70 11.20
N ALA A 166 10.37 -20.86 10.56
CA ALA A 166 9.18 -21.61 10.18
C ALA A 166 9.21 -23.02 10.82
N SER A 167 8.06 -23.53 11.23
CA SER A 167 7.88 -24.91 11.69
C SER A 167 7.54 -25.82 10.53
N VAL A 168 8.34 -26.86 10.33
CA VAL A 168 8.20 -27.85 9.25
C VAL A 168 8.33 -29.24 9.84
N GLY A 169 7.24 -30.02 9.80
CA GLY A 169 7.20 -31.36 10.38
C GLY A 169 7.57 -31.38 11.88
N GLY A 170 7.13 -30.37 12.64
CA GLY A 170 7.44 -30.19 14.05
C GLY A 170 8.90 -29.80 14.36
N GLN A 171 9.66 -29.31 13.38
CA GLN A 171 11.02 -28.79 13.58
C GLN A 171 11.15 -27.36 13.09
N ASP A 172 11.92 -26.56 13.82
CA ASP A 172 12.23 -25.19 13.42
C ASP A 172 13.23 -25.17 12.25
N ARG A 173 12.97 -24.28 11.29
CA ARG A 173 13.83 -23.93 10.17
C ARG A 173 14.04 -22.42 10.19
N PHE A 174 15.29 -21.98 10.14
CA PHE A 174 15.60 -20.56 10.06
C PHE A 174 15.25 -20.01 8.68
N LEU A 175 14.72 -18.79 8.66
CA LEU A 175 14.37 -18.08 7.45
C LEU A 175 15.55 -17.23 6.97
N GLU A 176 15.80 -17.25 5.66
CA GLU A 176 16.71 -16.34 4.98
C GLU A 176 15.93 -15.09 4.57
N PRO A 177 16.24 -13.91 5.14
CA PRO A 177 15.46 -12.71 4.87
C PRO A 177 15.86 -12.03 3.57
N VAL A 178 14.88 -11.51 2.85
CA VAL A 178 15.04 -10.59 1.73
C VAL A 178 14.28 -9.31 2.05
N SER A 179 15.02 -8.22 2.18
CA SER A 179 14.47 -6.91 2.51
C SER A 179 13.57 -6.36 1.41
N GLY A 180 12.57 -5.59 1.83
CA GLY A 180 11.77 -4.72 0.98
C GLY A 180 12.24 -3.27 1.08
N PHE A 181 11.61 -2.38 0.31
CA PHE A 181 11.88 -0.95 0.34
C PHE A 181 10.58 -0.17 0.15
N LEU A 182 10.42 0.90 0.93
CA LEU A 182 9.47 1.96 0.63
C LEU A 182 10.23 3.07 -0.10
N THR A 183 9.83 3.38 -1.32
CA THR A 183 10.40 4.49 -2.09
C THR A 183 9.47 5.69 -1.99
N VAL A 184 9.93 6.75 -1.37
CA VAL A 184 9.17 8.00 -1.23
C VAL A 184 9.68 9.00 -2.26
N LEU A 185 8.79 9.41 -3.15
CA LEU A 185 9.05 10.38 -4.20
C LEU A 185 8.71 11.79 -3.72
N ASP A 186 9.28 12.80 -4.38
CA ASP A 186 8.83 14.18 -4.22
C ASP A 186 7.32 14.28 -4.50
N ALA A 187 6.61 15.04 -3.66
CA ALA A 187 5.23 15.37 -3.91
C ALA A 187 5.10 15.92 -5.35
N PRO A 188 4.05 15.54 -6.11
CA PRO A 188 3.82 16.19 -7.39
C PRO A 188 3.77 17.71 -7.17
N PRO A 189 4.40 18.49 -8.05
CA PRO A 189 4.42 19.94 -7.89
C PRO A 189 2.96 20.44 -7.78
N PRO A 190 2.68 21.44 -6.92
CA PRO A 190 1.34 21.98 -6.85
C PRO A 190 0.85 22.40 -8.23
N PRO A 191 -0.46 22.30 -8.52
CA PRO A 191 -1.06 22.76 -9.76
C PRO A 191 -0.45 24.07 -10.25
N SER A 192 0.20 24.03 -11.40
CA SER A 192 0.84 25.20 -12.01
C SER A 192 0.07 25.57 -13.28
N GLY A 193 -0.46 26.79 -13.32
CA GLY A 193 -1.30 27.24 -14.42
C GLY A 193 -2.31 28.30 -13.97
N PRO A 194 -2.90 29.03 -14.93
CA PRO A 194 -4.00 29.95 -14.66
C PRO A 194 -5.21 29.17 -14.11
N LEU A 195 -6.02 29.85 -13.29
CA LEU A 195 -7.28 29.28 -12.83
C LEU A 195 -8.25 29.18 -14.01
N PHE A 196 -9.10 28.16 -14.04
CA PHE A 196 -10.16 28.03 -15.04
C PHE A 196 -11.38 27.33 -14.44
N VAL A 197 -12.48 27.32 -15.20
CA VAL A 197 -13.64 26.45 -14.96
C VAL A 197 -13.69 25.42 -16.08
N ARG A 198 -13.68 24.15 -15.73
CA ARG A 198 -13.86 23.03 -16.66
C ARG A 198 -15.25 23.13 -17.28
N GLY A 199 -15.28 23.18 -18.61
CA GLY A 199 -16.47 23.45 -19.39
C GLY A 199 -16.62 24.90 -19.87
N ASP A 200 -15.98 25.91 -19.25
CA ASP A 200 -15.90 27.28 -19.80
C ASP A 200 -14.74 27.36 -20.79
N VAL A 201 -14.95 26.77 -21.95
CA VAL A 201 -13.94 26.57 -22.98
C VAL A 201 -13.67 27.86 -23.74
N ASN A 202 -14.67 28.74 -23.77
CA ASN A 202 -14.57 29.98 -24.48
C ASN A 202 -13.95 31.12 -23.63
N GLY A 203 -13.95 30.98 -22.30
CA GLY A 203 -13.35 31.88 -21.31
C GLY A 203 -14.20 33.10 -20.96
N ASP A 204 -15.52 33.07 -21.21
CA ASP A 204 -16.41 34.20 -20.97
C ASP A 204 -17.12 34.19 -19.61
N GLY A 205 -16.85 33.16 -18.79
CA GLY A 205 -17.43 32.96 -17.46
C GLY A 205 -18.86 32.43 -17.48
N VAL A 206 -19.40 32.08 -18.65
CA VAL A 206 -20.76 31.59 -18.82
C VAL A 206 -20.75 30.23 -19.50
N LEU A 207 -21.04 29.18 -18.71
CA LEU A 207 -21.22 27.84 -19.26
C LEU A 207 -22.49 27.76 -20.11
N ASP A 208 -22.35 27.72 -21.44
CA ASP A 208 -23.48 27.67 -22.37
C ASP A 208 -23.22 26.79 -23.62
N LEU A 209 -24.10 26.89 -24.62
CA LEU A 209 -24.01 26.07 -25.84
C LEU A 209 -22.75 26.39 -26.69
N SER A 210 -22.15 27.56 -26.51
CA SER A 210 -20.96 27.96 -27.25
C SER A 210 -19.72 27.17 -26.86
N ASP A 211 -19.64 26.66 -25.64
CA ASP A 211 -18.51 25.87 -25.14
C ASP A 211 -18.38 24.49 -25.81
N PRO A 212 -19.41 23.60 -25.81
CA PRO A 212 -19.32 22.32 -26.50
C PRO A 212 -19.15 22.49 -28.01
N ILE A 213 -19.66 23.59 -28.60
CA ILE A 213 -19.38 23.93 -30.01
C ILE A 213 -17.88 24.19 -30.20
N ARG A 214 -17.25 24.91 -29.28
CA ARG A 214 -15.82 25.25 -29.36
C ARG A 214 -14.94 24.00 -29.21
N ILE A 215 -15.28 23.09 -28.30
CA ILE A 215 -14.66 21.76 -28.20
C ILE A 215 -14.79 21.01 -29.53
N GLY A 216 -16.02 20.94 -30.08
CA GLY A 216 -16.26 20.24 -31.34
C GLY A 216 -15.50 20.81 -32.54
N VAL A 217 -15.34 22.15 -32.62
CA VAL A 217 -14.52 22.80 -33.65
C VAL A 217 -13.05 22.45 -33.50
N PHE A 218 -12.54 22.45 -32.26
CA PHE A 218 -11.17 22.05 -31.96
C PHE A 218 -10.91 20.61 -32.39
N VAL A 219 -11.75 19.66 -31.95
CA VAL A 219 -11.62 18.23 -32.27
C VAL A 219 -11.74 17.97 -33.77
N ALA A 220 -12.66 18.66 -34.47
CA ALA A 220 -12.92 18.38 -35.89
C ALA A 220 -11.88 18.97 -36.85
N ARG A 221 -11.21 20.06 -36.48
CA ARG A 221 -10.36 20.82 -37.41
C ARG A 221 -8.93 21.05 -36.93
N GLY A 222 -8.64 20.89 -35.64
CA GLY A 222 -7.32 21.17 -35.06
C GLY A 222 -6.86 22.62 -35.24
N VAL A 223 -7.78 23.55 -35.52
CA VAL A 223 -7.53 24.99 -35.69
C VAL A 223 -8.33 25.77 -34.65
N ASN A 224 -7.90 27.00 -34.32
CA ASN A 224 -8.38 27.79 -33.18
C ASN A 224 -8.16 27.05 -31.86
N GLN A 225 -6.88 26.86 -31.51
CA GLN A 225 -6.49 26.23 -30.25
C GLN A 225 -7.25 26.87 -29.08
N LEU A 226 -7.76 26.01 -28.20
CA LEU A 226 -8.37 26.44 -26.96
C LEU A 226 -7.30 27.17 -26.14
N PRO A 227 -7.58 28.38 -25.60
CA PRO A 227 -6.64 29.07 -24.71
C PRO A 227 -6.26 28.21 -23.49
N CYS A 228 -7.24 27.42 -23.04
CA CYS A 228 -7.09 26.40 -22.02
C CYS A 228 -7.56 25.05 -22.57
N LEU A 229 -6.65 24.09 -22.78
CA LEU A 229 -7.04 22.75 -23.22
C LEU A 229 -7.72 21.99 -22.09
N ALA A 230 -7.24 22.17 -20.86
CA ALA A 230 -7.84 21.57 -19.66
C ALA A 230 -9.33 21.97 -19.46
N ALA A 231 -9.74 23.17 -19.89
CA ALA A 231 -11.14 23.58 -19.84
C ALA A 231 -12.04 22.74 -20.77
N GLY A 232 -11.49 22.20 -21.85
CA GLY A 232 -12.21 21.41 -22.87
C GLY A 232 -12.20 19.91 -22.65
N ASP A 233 -11.40 19.41 -21.71
CA ASP A 233 -11.40 18.01 -21.26
C ASP A 233 -12.38 17.91 -20.10
N ILE A 234 -13.58 17.40 -20.33
CA ILE A 234 -14.70 17.49 -19.38
C ILE A 234 -14.64 16.38 -18.33
N ASP A 235 -14.04 15.24 -18.69
CA ASP A 235 -13.88 14.08 -17.81
C ASP A 235 -12.47 13.90 -17.24
N ASP A 236 -11.56 14.87 -17.46
CA ASP A 236 -10.23 14.96 -16.86
C ASP A 236 -9.38 13.71 -17.11
N ASN A 237 -9.37 13.27 -18.37
CA ASN A 237 -8.66 12.07 -18.80
C ASN A 237 -7.38 12.36 -19.61
N GLY A 238 -7.01 13.63 -19.73
CA GLY A 238 -5.86 14.13 -20.46
C GLY A 238 -6.08 14.28 -21.97
N LEU A 239 -7.32 14.19 -22.46
CA LEU A 239 -7.64 14.21 -23.90
C LEU A 239 -8.94 14.98 -24.20
N VAL A 240 -8.80 16.12 -24.90
CA VAL A 240 -9.94 16.81 -25.50
C VAL A 240 -10.42 16.11 -26.78
N GLN A 241 -11.59 15.48 -26.73
CA GLN A 241 -12.16 14.65 -27.80
C GLN A 241 -13.70 14.79 -27.88
N LEU A 242 -14.36 13.94 -28.68
CA LEU A 242 -15.81 14.09 -28.96
C LEU A 242 -16.70 13.70 -27.76
N ASN A 243 -16.22 12.85 -26.85
CA ASN A 243 -16.96 12.50 -25.64
C ASN A 243 -17.20 13.76 -24.77
N ASP A 244 -16.25 14.68 -24.70
CA ASP A 244 -16.33 15.94 -23.93
C ASP A 244 -17.49 16.81 -24.41
N VAL A 245 -17.64 16.92 -25.73
CA VAL A 245 -18.78 17.61 -26.36
C VAL A 245 -20.10 17.01 -25.89
N VAL A 246 -20.20 15.68 -25.92
CA VAL A 246 -21.43 14.96 -25.55
C VAL A 246 -21.71 15.08 -24.06
N GLN A 247 -20.67 14.98 -23.22
CA GLN A 247 -20.79 15.10 -21.77
C GLN A 247 -21.26 16.49 -21.37
N LEU A 248 -20.64 17.55 -21.89
CA LEU A 248 -21.02 18.92 -21.58
C LEU A 248 -22.44 19.26 -22.07
N LEU A 249 -22.83 18.80 -23.26
CA LEU A 249 -24.22 18.93 -23.73
C LEU A 249 -25.22 18.17 -22.84
N SER A 250 -24.84 16.98 -22.37
CA SER A 250 -25.69 16.19 -21.46
C SER A 250 -25.88 16.90 -20.13
N TYR A 251 -24.82 17.52 -19.58
CA TYR A 251 -24.92 18.35 -18.39
C TYR A 251 -25.89 19.52 -18.60
N LEU A 252 -25.68 20.30 -19.67
CA LEU A 252 -26.45 21.50 -19.99
C LEU A 252 -27.95 21.24 -20.24
N PHE A 253 -28.31 20.12 -20.90
CA PHE A 253 -29.66 19.91 -21.40
C PHE A 253 -30.36 18.65 -20.90
N SER A 254 -29.65 17.76 -20.21
CA SER A 254 -30.19 16.43 -19.84
C SER A 254 -29.88 16.02 -18.41
N PHE A 255 -29.46 16.96 -17.55
CA PHE A 255 -29.07 16.68 -16.16
C PHE A 255 -28.04 15.53 -16.08
N GLY A 256 -27.10 15.51 -17.02
CA GLY A 256 -25.95 14.60 -16.98
C GLY A 256 -24.99 14.93 -15.83
N PRO A 257 -23.92 14.13 -15.66
CA PRO A 257 -22.86 14.41 -14.70
C PRO A 257 -22.29 15.82 -14.92
N GLU A 258 -21.96 16.50 -13.83
CA GLU A 258 -21.22 17.77 -13.90
C GLU A 258 -19.78 17.54 -14.37
N PRO A 259 -19.13 18.55 -14.99
CA PRO A 259 -17.72 18.48 -15.31
C PRO A 259 -16.87 18.12 -14.08
N VAL A 260 -15.79 17.38 -14.29
CA VAL A 260 -14.82 17.10 -13.23
C VAL A 260 -14.23 18.42 -12.73
N MET A 261 -13.75 18.45 -11.49
CA MET A 261 -13.12 19.65 -10.93
C MET A 261 -11.96 20.11 -11.85
N PRO A 262 -11.77 21.42 -12.11
CA PRO A 262 -12.42 22.59 -11.50
C PRO A 262 -13.83 22.91 -12.03
N PHE A 263 -14.87 22.81 -11.19
CA PHE A 263 -16.25 23.22 -11.53
C PHE A 263 -17.07 23.35 -10.24
N PRO A 264 -18.03 24.29 -10.11
CA PRO A 264 -18.30 25.44 -10.99
C PRO A 264 -17.38 26.64 -10.73
N ASP A 265 -16.55 26.56 -9.69
CA ASP A 265 -15.67 27.65 -9.27
C ASP A 265 -14.30 27.57 -9.96
N CYS A 266 -13.69 28.73 -10.19
CA CYS A 266 -12.33 28.83 -10.71
C CYS A 266 -11.35 28.13 -9.76
N SER A 267 -10.67 27.09 -10.23
CA SER A 267 -9.56 26.45 -9.52
C SER A 267 -8.44 26.09 -10.49
N GLN A 268 -7.31 25.65 -9.94
CA GLN A 268 -6.22 25.07 -10.73
C GLN A 268 -6.54 23.62 -11.08
N ASP A 269 -5.96 23.14 -12.18
CA ASP A 269 -6.09 21.75 -12.61
C ASP A 269 -5.44 20.77 -11.59
N PRO A 270 -6.20 19.89 -10.93
CA PRO A 270 -5.63 18.94 -9.97
C PRO A 270 -4.66 17.93 -10.60
N THR A 271 -4.83 17.59 -11.88
CA THR A 271 -4.06 16.55 -12.58
C THR A 271 -2.87 17.11 -13.35
N GLN A 272 -2.95 18.36 -13.82
CA GLN A 272 -1.93 19.02 -14.68
C GLN A 272 -1.59 18.19 -15.93
N ASP A 273 -2.57 17.46 -16.46
CA ASP A 273 -2.38 16.59 -17.61
C ASP A 273 -2.42 17.34 -18.96
N LEU A 274 -3.06 18.52 -18.97
CA LEU A 274 -3.22 19.38 -20.13
C LEU A 274 -2.81 20.83 -19.85
N GLU A 275 -2.21 21.46 -20.87
CA GLU A 275 -1.79 22.85 -20.78
C GLU A 275 -3.01 23.79 -20.73
N CYS A 276 -2.98 24.71 -19.77
CA CYS A 276 -3.84 25.88 -19.74
C CYS A 276 -2.95 27.13 -19.86
N LEU A 277 -2.88 27.75 -21.05
CA LEU A 277 -1.96 28.86 -21.30
C LEU A 277 -2.56 30.19 -20.86
N ASP A 278 -3.86 30.35 -21.06
CA ASP A 278 -4.58 31.58 -20.77
C ASP A 278 -6.01 31.29 -20.33
N SER A 279 -6.45 31.99 -19.29
CA SER A 279 -7.80 31.93 -18.75
C SER A 279 -8.07 33.20 -17.96
N GLU A 280 -9.20 33.83 -18.24
CA GLU A 280 -9.67 35.05 -17.56
C GLU A 280 -10.38 34.75 -16.23
N CYS A 281 -10.37 33.49 -15.79
CA CYS A 281 -11.00 33.06 -14.55
C CYS A 281 -10.28 33.65 -13.34
N THR A 282 -11.02 34.36 -12.49
CA THR A 282 -10.52 34.88 -11.22
C THR A 282 -11.26 34.22 -10.07
N ALA A 283 -10.53 33.74 -9.06
CA ALA A 283 -11.14 33.21 -7.84
C ALA A 283 -12.12 34.24 -7.24
N SER A 284 -13.35 33.79 -6.93
CA SER A 284 -14.29 34.61 -6.17
C SER A 284 -13.70 34.93 -4.78
N PRO A 285 -13.82 36.17 -4.29
CA PRO A 285 -13.27 36.59 -3.00
C PRO A 285 -13.95 35.95 -1.79
#